data_AF-A0A8T7KW80-F1
#
_entry.id   AF-A0A8T7KW80-F1
#
_cell.length_a   1.000
_cell.length_b   1.000
_cell.length_c   1.000
_cell.angle_alpha   90.00
_cell.angle_beta   90.00
_cell.angle_gamma   90.00
#
_symmetry.space_group_name_H-M   'P 1'
#
loop_
_entity.id
_entity.type
_entity.pdbx_description
1 polymer ?
#
loop_
_entity_poly.entity_id
_entity_poly.type
_entity_poly.pdbx_seq_one_letter_code
_entity_poly.pdbx_strand_id
1 'polypeptide(L)' 'MYFAPLPYLDPGSGSFLIQLLLAALLGLGVAVRASWTKIKGWFGIKPKNDNEDDDDEAK' A
#
# COMPACT_ATOMS: atom_id res chain seq x y z
N MET A 1 -42.67 22.13 -13.48
CA MET A 1 -41.81 21.10 -12.87
C MET A 1 -40.37 21.56 -12.97
N TYR A 2 -39.71 21.83 -11.85
CA TYR A 2 -38.27 22.08 -11.83
C TYR A 2 -37.55 20.74 -11.94
N PHE A 3 -36.95 20.45 -13.09
CA PHE A 3 -35.99 19.37 -13.21
C PHE A 3 -34.66 19.87 -12.65
N ALA A 4 -34.31 19.45 -11.44
CA ALA A 4 -32.95 19.60 -10.95
C ALA A 4 -32.07 18.61 -11.74
N PRO A 5 -31.04 19.06 -12.47
CA PRO A 5 -30.10 18.14 -13.09
C PRO A 5 -29.46 17.31 -11.97
N LEU A 6 -29.32 16.00 -12.21
CA LEU A 6 -28.52 15.17 -11.33
C LEU A 6 -27.14 15.83 -11.20
N PRO A 7 -26.57 15.94 -9.99
CA PRO A 7 -25.21 16.42 -9.81
C PRO A 7 -24.27 15.34 -10.36
N TYR A 8 -24.21 15.25 -11.68
CA TYR A 8 -23.27 14.44 -12.40
C TYR A 8 -21.93 15.11 -12.15
N LEU A 9 -21.00 14.34 -11.58
CA LEU A 9 -19.61 14.72 -11.54
C LEU A 9 -19.25 15.07 -12.99
N ASP A 10 -19.05 16.37 -13.25
CA ASP A 10 -18.69 16.89 -14.56
C ASP A 10 -17.63 15.97 -15.16
N PRO A 11 -17.67 15.58 -16.45
CA PRO A 11 -16.88 14.46 -16.99
C PRO A 11 -15.39 14.46 -16.61
N GLY A 12 -14.78 15.63 -16.35
CA GLY A 12 -13.42 15.74 -15.79
C GLY A 12 -13.27 15.40 -14.30
N SER A 13 -14.26 15.71 -13.47
CA SER A 13 -14.27 15.46 -12.01
C SER A 13 -14.36 13.96 -11.68
N GLY A 14 -15.10 13.19 -12.47
CA GLY A 14 -15.19 11.74 -12.30
C GLY A 14 -13.83 11.05 -12.49
N SER A 15 -13.10 11.40 -13.55
CA SER A 15 -11.75 10.87 -13.82
C SER A 15 -10.74 11.26 -12.75
N PHE A 16 -10.81 12.50 -12.25
CA PHE A 16 -9.92 12.97 -11.18
C PHE A 16 -10.08 12.16 -9.89
N LEU A 17 -11.32 11.83 -9.51
CA LEU A 17 -11.58 11.01 -8.32
C LEU A 17 -10.98 9.61 -8.45
N ILE A 18 -11.12 8.98 -9.62
CA ILE A 18 -10.51 7.67 -9.91
C ILE A 18 -8.98 7.77 -9.87
N GLN A 19 -8.39 8.82 -10.46
CA GLN A 19 -6.95 9.05 -10.41
C GLN A 19 -6.43 9.22 -8.98
N LEU A 20 -7.13 9.98 -8.14
CA LEU A 20 -6.77 10.17 -6.74
C LEU A 20 -6.83 8.84 -5.97
N LEU A 21 -7.87 8.04 -6.21
CA LEU A 21 -8.01 6.73 -5.60
C LEU A 21 -6.87 5.78 -6.03
N LEU A 22 -6.55 5.75 -7.33
CA LEU A 22 -5.43 4.96 -7.85
C LEU A 22 -4.09 5.43 -7.27
N ALA A 23 -3.85 6.73 -7.22
CA ALA A 23 -2.62 7.29 -6.63
C ALA A 23 -2.50 6.94 -5.13
N ALA A 24 -3.60 7.01 -4.38
CA ALA A 24 -3.62 6.63 -2.98
C ALA A 24 -3.33 5.13 -2.78
N LEU A 25 -3.95 4.26 -3.57
CA LEU A 25 -3.73 2.81 -3.52
C LEU A 25 -2.27 2.44 -3.87
N LEU A 26 -1.74 3.02 -4.95
CA LEU A 26 -0.36 2.80 -5.35
C LEU A 26 0.63 3.34 -4.31
N GLY A 27 0.41 4.56 -3.83
CA GLY A 27 1.23 5.18 -2.79
C GLY A 27 1.25 4.36 -1.51
N LEU A 28 0.09 3.89 -1.05
CA LEU A 28 -0.03 3.02 0.12
C LEU A 28 0.68 1.69 -0.11
N GLY A 29 0.49 1.04 -1.26
CA GLY A 29 1.15 -0.22 -1.60
C GLY A 29 2.68 -0.09 -1.57
N VAL A 30 3.22 0.98 -2.15
CA VAL A 30 4.67 1.26 -2.12
C VAL A 30 5.15 1.54 -0.70
N ALA A 31 4.42 2.37 0.06
CA ALA A 31 4.79 2.72 1.44
C ALA A 31 4.81 1.50 2.38
N VAL A 32 3.81 0.61 2.25
CA VAL A 32 3.73 -0.67 2.98
C VAL A 32 4.90 -1.57 2.60
N ARG A 33 5.18 -1.72 1.29
CA ARG A 33 6.30 -2.54 0.81
C ARG A 33 7.65 -2.01 1.31
N ALA A 34 7.87 -0.70 1.25
CA ALA A 34 9.10 -0.07 1.75
C ALA A 34 9.25 -0.21 3.27
N SER A 35 8.14 -0.23 4.01
CA SER A 35 8.14 -0.32 5.47
C SER A 35 7.96 -1.74 6.00
N TRP A 36 7.98 -2.77 5.14
CA TRP A 36 7.67 -4.16 5.51
C TRP A 36 8.52 -4.68 6.67
N THR A 37 9.79 -4.31 6.74
CA THR A 37 10.70 -4.69 7.84
C THR A 37 10.28 -4.05 9.18
N LYS A 38 9.86 -2.77 9.16
CA LYS A 38 9.38 -2.10 10.37
C LYS A 38 8.04 -2.66 10.84
N ILE A 39 7.13 -2.92 9.90
CA ILE A 39 5.82 -3.53 10.17
C ILE A 39 6.01 -4.92 10.81
N LYS A 40 6.87 -5.77 10.22
CA LYS A 40 7.22 -7.08 10.80
C LYS A 40 7.82 -6.95 12.20
N GLY A 41 8.71 -5.97 12.42
CA GLY A 41 9.30 -5.71 13.73
C GLY A 41 8.27 -5.31 14.80
N TRP A 42 7.28 -4.49 14.46
CA TRP A 42 6.18 -4.13 15.38
C TRP A 42 5.28 -5.31 15.72
N PHE A 43 5.13 -6.27 14.80
CA PHE A 43 4.41 -7.52 15.03
C PHE A 43 5.26 -8.60 15.74
N GLY A 44 6.46 -8.26 16.21
CA GLY A 44 7.36 -9.19 16.89
C GLY A 44 7.97 -10.27 15.97
N ILE A 45 7.79 -10.14 14.66
CA ILE A 45 8.37 -11.03 13.66
C ILE A 45 9.83 -10.59 13.48
N LYS A 46 10.77 -11.32 14.09
CA LYS A 46 12.19 -11.11 13.81
C LYS A 46 12.43 -11.36 12.31
N PRO A 47 13.15 -10.47 11.61
CA PRO A 47 13.67 -10.84 10.31
C PRO A 47 14.55 -12.09 10.52
N LYS A 48 14.22 -13.20 9.85
CA LYS A 48 15.17 -14.31 9.72
C LYS A 48 16.32 -13.70 8.91
N ASN A 49 17.45 -13.51 9.58
CA ASN A 49 18.70 -13.26 8.87
C ASN A 49 18.94 -14.52 8.06
N ASP A 50 18.68 -14.50 6.75
CA ASP A 50 19.06 -15.58 5.84
C ASP A 50 20.60 -15.60 5.63
N ASN A 51 21.38 -15.20 6.65
CA ASN A 51 22.84 -15.23 6.69
C ASN A 51 23.37 -16.07 7.88
N GLU A 52 22.55 -16.93 8.48
CA GLU A 52 22.93 -17.77 9.63
C GLU A 52 22.43 -19.21 9.45
N ASP A 53 22.65 -19.81 8.28
CA ASP A 53 22.44 -21.26 8.06
C ASP A 53 23.61 -21.80 7.22
N ASP A 54 24.86 -21.74 7.71
CA ASP A 54 25.98 -22.58 7.22
C ASP A 54 27.25 -22.63 8.12
N ASP A 55 27.14 -22.51 9.46
CA ASP A 55 28.31 -22.69 10.36
C ASP A 55 28.02 -23.51 11.65
N ASP A 56 26.94 -24.31 11.67
CA ASP A 56 26.65 -25.26 12.77
C ASP A 56 26.91 -26.73 12.35
N GLU A 57 28.07 -27.01 11.75
CA GLU A 57 28.59 -28.39 11.65
C GLU A 57 30.10 -28.46 11.95
N ALA A 58 30.45 -28.16 13.20
CA ALA A 58 31.73 -28.58 13.79
C ALA A 58 31.66 -28.73 15.32
N LYS A 59 31.07 -29.83 15.81
CA LYS A 59 31.68 -30.67 16.86
C LYS A 59 30.93 -31.96 17.16
#